data_AF-A0A1C4Z837-F1
#
_entry.id   AF-A0A1C4Z837-F1
#
_cell.length_a   1.000
_cell.length_b   1.000
_cell.length_c   1.000
_cell.angle_alpha   90.00
_cell.angle_beta   90.00
_cell.angle_gamma   90.00
#
_symmetry.space_group_name_H-M   'P 1'
#
loop_
_entity.id
_entity.type
_entity.pdbx_description
1 polymer ?
#
loop_
_entity_poly.entity_id
_entity_poly.type
_entity_poly.pdbx_seq_one_letter_code
_entity_poly.pdbx_strand_id
1 'polypeptide(L)'
;MTDNDELAGTLAEIRDKVELLRRVEAEHGFGVVIGEAQDLEPIPGLPAGVIEVFSVFRRLQGNYFCFLQPEEIGSRTAWERRPPTPPEAPLGEALAIGYGIRGIPAELLDEMGPAGRQVSLDVAEGYVYYIDGDDLADYYHSGEDVVVQEFAGDIAGFFNDWVLGADYPELVETILGADAASHRIPKGKDAGEYSDTWRRLLVTAGLAS
;
A
#
# COMPACT_ATOMS: atom_id res chain seq x y z
N MET A 1 -12.49 14.11 21.55
CA MET A 1 -11.43 13.17 21.16
C MET A 1 -10.46 13.99 20.35
N THR A 2 -9.19 14.01 20.71
CA THR A 2 -8.19 14.76 19.94
C THR A 2 -7.71 13.91 18.76
N ASP A 3 -7.25 14.52 17.67
CA ASP A 3 -6.74 13.80 16.50
C ASP A 3 -5.65 12.75 16.86
N ASN A 4 -4.90 13.01 17.94
CA ASN A 4 -3.92 12.07 18.49
C ASN A 4 -4.54 10.82 19.14
N ASP A 5 -5.70 10.94 19.80
CA ASP A 5 -6.39 9.79 20.41
C ASP A 5 -6.96 8.87 19.32
N GLU A 6 -7.44 9.47 18.23
CA GLU A 6 -7.95 8.75 17.07
C GLU A 6 -6.83 7.98 16.36
N LEU A 7 -5.71 8.66 16.05
CA LEU A 7 -4.53 8.01 15.48
C LEU A 7 -4.02 6.86 16.35
N ALA A 8 -3.96 7.04 17.68
CA ALA A 8 -3.52 5.99 18.60
C ALA A 8 -4.47 4.77 18.58
N GLY A 9 -5.78 5.00 18.47
CA GLY A 9 -6.78 3.95 18.29
C GLY A 9 -6.58 3.17 16.99
N THR A 10 -6.47 3.88 15.87
CA THR A 10 -6.24 3.28 14.55
C THR A 10 -4.94 2.47 14.51
N LEU A 11 -3.85 2.97 15.11
CA LEU A 11 -2.58 2.23 15.20
C LEU A 11 -2.70 0.94 16.03
N ALA A 12 -3.52 0.94 17.08
CA ALA A 12 -3.78 -0.28 17.85
C ALA A 12 -4.55 -1.31 17.00
N GLU A 13 -5.57 -0.87 16.24
CA GLU A 13 -6.30 -1.73 15.32
C GLU A 13 -5.40 -2.32 14.23
N ILE A 14 -4.51 -1.51 13.64
CA ILE A 14 -3.54 -1.98 12.64
C ILE A 14 -2.65 -3.09 13.23
N ARG A 15 -2.15 -2.92 14.46
CA ARG A 15 -1.34 -3.95 15.14
C ARG A 15 -2.13 -5.24 15.34
N ASP A 16 -3.34 -5.14 15.84
CA ASP A 16 -4.21 -6.31 16.07
C ASP A 16 -4.53 -7.06 14.77
N LYS A 17 -4.83 -6.31 13.68
CA LYS A 17 -5.05 -6.88 12.34
C LYS A 17 -3.80 -7.57 11.82
N VAL A 18 -2.63 -6.94 11.90
CA VAL A 18 -1.36 -7.54 11.45
C VAL A 18 -1.03 -8.81 12.23
N GLU A 19 -1.22 -8.82 13.55
CA GLU A 19 -1.01 -10.03 14.37
C GLU A 19 -1.99 -11.15 14.00
N LEU A 20 -3.27 -10.82 13.78
CA LEU A 20 -4.26 -11.77 13.31
C LEU A 20 -3.86 -12.38 11.97
N LEU A 21 -3.48 -11.53 11.00
CA LEU A 21 -3.10 -11.98 9.67
C LEU A 21 -1.83 -12.85 9.67
N ARG A 22 -0.85 -12.56 10.54
CA ARG A 22 0.32 -13.43 10.74
C ARG A 22 -0.09 -14.82 11.22
N ARG A 23 -1.05 -14.92 12.16
CA ARG A 23 -1.56 -16.21 12.65
C ARG A 23 -2.31 -16.97 11.56
N VAL A 24 -3.21 -16.30 10.85
CA VAL A 24 -4.01 -16.93 9.77
C VAL A 24 -3.09 -17.38 8.63
N GLU A 25 -2.09 -16.59 8.26
CA GLU A 25 -1.11 -17.01 7.25
C GLU A 25 -0.31 -18.23 7.71
N ALA A 26 0.12 -18.27 8.98
CA ALA A 26 0.85 -19.42 9.51
C ALA A 26 0.01 -20.71 9.53
N GLU A 27 -1.32 -20.60 9.67
CA GLU A 27 -2.25 -21.72 9.66
C GLU A 27 -2.58 -22.21 8.24
N HIS A 28 -2.82 -21.27 7.31
CA HIS A 28 -3.36 -21.59 5.98
C HIS A 28 -2.30 -21.61 4.87
N GLY A 29 -1.20 -20.86 5.02
CA GLY A 29 -0.11 -20.79 4.07
C GLY A 29 -0.53 -20.27 2.69
N PHE A 30 -1.20 -19.12 2.63
CA PHE A 30 -1.60 -18.50 1.34
C PHE A 30 -0.40 -17.99 0.54
N GLY A 31 0.78 -17.87 1.18
CA GLY A 31 2.02 -17.41 0.58
C GLY A 31 2.16 -15.89 0.63
N VAL A 32 1.49 -15.21 1.56
CA VAL A 32 1.68 -13.77 1.75
C VAL A 32 2.94 -13.50 2.57
N VAL A 33 3.54 -12.32 2.38
CA VAL A 33 4.68 -11.85 3.17
C VAL A 33 4.23 -10.73 4.07
N ILE A 34 4.34 -10.95 5.38
CA ILE A 34 4.12 -9.92 6.41
C ILE A 34 5.46 -9.71 7.12
N GLY A 35 6.13 -8.62 6.76
CA GLY A 35 7.40 -8.23 7.34
C GLY A 35 7.29 -7.94 8.84
N GLU A 36 8.38 -8.17 9.55
CA GLU A 36 8.47 -7.89 10.99
C GLU A 36 8.31 -6.41 11.30
N ALA A 37 7.87 -6.13 12.52
CA ALA A 37 7.89 -4.80 13.09
C ALA A 37 9.34 -4.33 13.27
N GLN A 38 9.58 -3.03 13.13
CA GLN A 38 10.88 -2.41 13.34
C GLN A 38 10.69 -1.03 13.95
N ASP A 39 11.40 -0.72 15.02
CA ASP A 39 11.40 0.64 15.55
C ASP A 39 12.07 1.60 14.55
N LEU A 40 11.34 2.64 14.16
CA LEU A 40 11.83 3.71 13.31
C LEU A 40 12.07 4.97 14.13
N GLU A 41 13.13 5.70 13.80
CA GLU A 41 13.38 6.99 14.45
C GLU A 41 12.38 8.06 13.97
N PRO A 42 11.95 9.00 14.82
CA PRO A 42 11.10 10.10 14.39
C PRO A 42 11.82 11.02 13.39
N ILE A 43 11.14 11.31 12.28
CA ILE A 43 11.61 12.19 11.20
C ILE A 43 10.76 13.47 11.18
N PRO A 44 11.34 14.64 11.49
CA PRO A 44 10.61 15.90 11.44
C PRO A 44 10.11 16.22 10.02
N GLY A 45 8.86 16.69 9.94
CA GLY A 45 8.25 17.13 8.68
C GLY A 45 7.58 16.01 7.87
N LEU A 46 7.56 14.77 8.37
CA LEU A 46 6.67 13.74 7.82
C LEU A 46 5.23 13.95 8.31
N PRO A 47 4.22 13.57 7.50
CA PRO A 47 2.85 13.44 7.95
C PRO A 47 2.73 12.54 9.18
N ALA A 48 1.75 12.85 10.03
CA ALA A 48 1.49 12.07 11.25
C ALA A 48 1.16 10.61 10.90
N GLY A 49 1.63 9.67 11.72
CA GLY A 49 1.34 8.25 11.56
C GLY A 49 2.26 7.50 10.59
N VAL A 50 3.06 8.18 9.76
CA VAL A 50 3.94 7.50 8.78
C VAL A 50 4.96 6.59 9.46
N ILE A 51 5.67 7.13 10.45
CA ILE A 51 6.66 6.37 11.22
C ILE A 51 5.99 5.27 12.02
N GLU A 52 4.86 5.57 12.65
CA GLU A 52 4.15 4.66 13.53
C GLU A 52 3.55 3.46 12.77
N VAL A 53 2.97 3.68 11.59
CA VAL A 53 2.41 2.61 10.74
C VAL A 53 3.52 1.69 10.26
N PHE A 54 4.59 2.22 9.65
CA PHE A 54 5.70 1.40 9.16
C PHE A 54 6.54 0.79 10.29
N SER A 55 6.37 1.23 11.53
CA SER A 55 6.95 0.52 12.67
C SER A 55 6.21 -0.79 13.00
N VAL A 56 4.94 -0.94 12.60
CA VAL A 56 4.15 -2.17 12.82
C VAL A 56 4.57 -3.29 11.88
N PHE A 57 4.96 -2.94 10.65
CA PHE A 57 5.41 -3.87 9.63
C PHE A 57 6.37 -3.17 8.66
N ARG A 58 7.43 -3.87 8.25
CA ARG A 58 8.30 -3.37 7.18
C ARG A 58 7.74 -3.59 5.78
N ARG A 59 6.92 -4.62 5.58
CA ARG A 59 6.40 -5.05 4.27
C ARG A 59 5.07 -5.78 4.41
N LEU A 60 4.14 -5.56 3.49
CA LEU A 60 2.94 -6.38 3.29
C LEU A 60 2.89 -6.74 1.81
N GLN A 61 2.87 -8.02 1.48
CA GLN A 61 2.87 -8.45 0.09
C GLN A 61 1.99 -9.68 -0.12
N GLY A 62 1.08 -9.54 -1.09
CA GLY A 62 0.37 -10.65 -1.71
C GLY A 62 0.96 -10.96 -3.09
N ASN A 63 0.14 -11.47 -4.00
CA ASN A 63 0.50 -11.60 -5.41
C ASN A 63 -0.01 -10.41 -6.27
N TYR A 64 -0.77 -9.49 -5.67
CA TYR A 64 -1.36 -8.33 -6.38
C TYR A 64 -0.66 -7.03 -6.04
N PHE A 65 -0.32 -6.81 -4.76
CA PHE A 65 0.38 -5.62 -4.29
C PHE A 65 1.59 -5.96 -3.42
N CYS A 66 2.54 -5.04 -3.41
CA CYS A 66 3.62 -4.95 -2.43
C CYS A 66 3.57 -3.56 -1.79
N PHE A 67 3.31 -3.50 -0.49
CA PHE A 67 3.48 -2.32 0.34
C PHE A 67 4.77 -2.49 1.13
N LEU A 68 5.65 -1.50 1.09
CA LEU A 68 6.98 -1.58 1.67
C LEU A 68 7.30 -0.25 2.33
N GLN A 69 7.98 -0.32 3.47
CA GLN A 69 8.57 0.86 4.08
C GLN A 69 9.48 1.57 3.05
N PRO A 70 9.23 2.84 2.73
CA PRO A 70 10.08 3.63 1.85
C PRO A 70 11.51 3.73 2.40
N GLU A 71 12.51 3.61 1.53
CA GLU A 71 13.92 3.69 1.95
C GLU A 71 14.26 5.08 2.53
N GLU A 72 13.58 6.11 2.04
CA GLU A 72 13.70 7.50 2.46
C GLU A 72 13.37 7.70 3.93
N ILE A 73 12.46 6.89 4.49
CA ILE A 73 12.09 6.98 5.92
C ILE A 73 12.84 5.98 6.80
N GLY A 74 13.81 5.23 6.25
CA GLY A 74 14.64 4.31 7.02
C GLY A 74 15.59 4.99 8.01
N SER A 75 15.87 6.28 7.81
CA SER A 75 16.57 7.13 8.77
C SER A 75 16.36 8.60 8.42
N ARG A 76 16.61 9.50 9.38
CA ARG A 76 16.63 10.94 9.14
C ARG A 76 17.66 11.32 8.07
N THR A 77 18.81 10.64 8.05
CA THR A 77 19.84 10.89 7.04
C THR A 77 19.38 10.48 5.64
N ALA A 78 18.63 9.39 5.51
CA ALA A 78 18.05 8.99 4.23
C ALA A 78 17.02 10.03 3.76
N TRP A 79 16.15 10.48 4.69
CA TRP A 79 15.15 11.51 4.42
C TRP A 79 15.80 12.79 3.90
N GLU A 80 16.81 13.32 4.59
CA GLU A 80 17.50 14.56 4.19
C GLU A 80 18.27 14.43 2.86
N ARG A 81 18.62 13.21 2.45
CA ARG A 81 19.38 12.94 1.21
C ARG A 81 18.51 12.56 0.03
N ARG A 82 17.19 12.43 0.22
CA ARG A 82 16.28 12.06 -0.87
C ARG A 82 16.40 13.07 -2.01
N PRO A 83 16.33 12.63 -3.29
CA PRO A 83 16.30 13.55 -4.41
C PRO A 83 15.13 14.52 -4.26
N PRO A 84 15.29 15.81 -4.63
CA PRO A 84 14.16 16.71 -4.70
C PRO A 84 13.19 16.23 -5.77
N THR A 85 11.91 16.40 -5.51
CA THR A 85 10.87 16.17 -6.52
C THR A 85 11.10 17.07 -7.73
N PRO A 86 11.00 16.54 -8.97
CA PRO A 86 11.03 17.35 -10.18
C PRO A 86 9.97 18.47 -10.13
N PRO A 87 10.29 19.70 -10.54
CA PRO A 87 9.34 20.82 -10.58
C PRO A 87 8.05 20.55 -11.39
N GLU A 88 8.14 19.65 -12.36
CA GLU A 88 7.06 19.22 -13.25
C GLU A 88 6.20 18.08 -12.66
N ALA A 89 6.48 17.61 -11.45
CA ALA A 89 5.64 16.59 -10.83
C ALA A 89 4.25 17.16 -10.51
N PRO A 90 3.15 16.50 -10.94
CA PRO A 90 1.82 17.08 -10.88
C PRO A 90 1.32 17.35 -9.45
N LEU A 91 1.77 16.55 -8.47
CA LEU A 91 1.36 16.65 -7.07
C LEU A 91 2.52 17.00 -6.13
N GLY A 92 3.64 17.48 -6.66
CA GLY A 92 4.79 17.81 -5.82
C GLY A 92 5.36 16.58 -5.09
N GLU A 93 5.68 16.76 -3.82
CA GLU A 93 6.47 15.78 -3.08
C GLU A 93 5.65 14.56 -2.65
N ALA A 94 6.04 13.41 -3.16
CA ALA A 94 5.36 12.14 -2.95
C ALA A 94 6.31 11.08 -2.39
N LEU A 95 5.78 10.22 -1.54
CA LEU A 95 6.47 9.06 -0.98
C LEU A 95 5.81 7.78 -1.49
N ALA A 96 6.58 6.93 -2.18
CA ALA A 96 6.08 5.66 -2.71
C ALA A 96 5.88 4.64 -1.58
N ILE A 97 4.63 4.33 -1.23
CA ILE A 97 4.32 3.43 -0.10
C ILE A 97 3.91 2.01 -0.52
N GLY A 98 3.63 1.82 -1.82
CA GLY A 98 3.37 0.51 -2.38
C GLY A 98 3.18 0.54 -3.88
N TYR A 99 3.01 -0.63 -4.48
CA TYR A 99 2.79 -0.76 -5.92
C TYR A 99 2.12 -2.07 -6.30
N GLY A 100 1.38 -2.03 -7.41
CA GLY A 100 0.76 -3.21 -8.03
C GLY A 100 1.80 -4.12 -8.70
N ILE A 101 1.86 -5.38 -8.30
CA ILE A 101 2.79 -6.41 -8.80
C ILE A 101 2.09 -7.51 -9.63
N ARG A 102 0.76 -7.47 -9.74
CA ARG A 102 0.00 -8.45 -10.52
C ARG A 102 0.48 -8.49 -11.97
N GLY A 103 0.91 -9.67 -12.41
CA GLY A 103 1.37 -9.93 -13.78
C GLY A 103 2.84 -9.60 -14.02
N ILE A 104 3.57 -9.12 -13.01
CA ILE A 104 5.01 -8.92 -13.08
C ILE A 104 5.70 -10.25 -12.71
N PRO A 105 6.58 -10.81 -13.58
CA PRO A 105 7.38 -11.98 -13.24
C PRO A 105 8.24 -11.71 -12.00
N ALA A 106 8.38 -12.71 -11.11
CA ALA A 106 9.11 -12.56 -9.86
C ALA A 106 10.56 -12.10 -10.06
N GLU A 107 11.19 -12.55 -11.14
CA GLU A 107 12.56 -12.20 -11.55
C GLU A 107 12.72 -10.70 -11.84
N LEU A 108 11.64 -10.03 -12.25
CA LEU A 108 11.64 -8.63 -12.64
C LEU A 108 11.14 -7.70 -11.53
N LEU A 109 10.63 -8.24 -10.42
CA LEU A 109 10.13 -7.42 -9.30
C LEU A 109 11.24 -6.57 -8.67
N ASP A 110 12.46 -7.11 -8.59
CA ASP A 110 13.61 -6.40 -8.02
C ASP A 110 14.23 -5.39 -9.02
N GLU A 111 14.01 -5.57 -10.33
CA GLU A 111 14.58 -4.73 -11.39
C GLU A 111 13.65 -3.60 -11.84
N MET A 112 12.34 -3.86 -11.90
CA MET A 112 11.35 -2.89 -12.41
C MET A 112 10.97 -1.82 -11.38
N GLY A 113 11.20 -2.08 -10.08
CA GLY A 113 10.76 -1.18 -9.03
C GLY A 113 9.24 -0.88 -9.12
N PRO A 114 8.77 0.26 -8.59
CA PRO A 114 7.36 0.65 -8.56
C PRO A 114 6.75 1.04 -9.92
N ALA A 115 7.34 0.62 -11.04
CA ALA A 115 6.98 1.08 -12.39
C ALA A 115 5.49 0.84 -12.73
N GLY A 116 4.72 1.94 -12.78
CA GLY A 116 3.43 2.06 -13.45
C GLY A 116 2.17 1.84 -12.60
N ARG A 117 2.30 1.41 -11.34
CA ARG A 117 1.15 1.16 -10.44
C ARG A 117 1.42 1.58 -9.00
N GLN A 118 2.08 2.71 -8.84
CA GLN A 118 2.55 3.19 -7.55
C GLN A 118 1.42 3.83 -6.74
N VAL A 119 1.25 3.35 -5.51
CA VAL A 119 0.46 4.03 -4.48
C VAL A 119 1.39 4.98 -3.73
N SER A 120 0.99 6.24 -3.64
CA SER A 120 1.82 7.32 -3.11
C SER A 120 1.14 8.04 -1.95
N LEU A 121 1.95 8.51 -1.02
CA LEU A 121 1.55 9.44 0.02
C LEU A 121 1.99 10.84 -0.38
N ASP A 122 1.09 11.81 -0.34
CA ASP A 122 1.45 13.22 -0.43
C ASP A 122 2.16 13.66 0.86
N VAL A 123 3.40 14.15 0.76
CA VAL A 123 4.21 14.52 1.93
C VAL A 123 3.74 15.83 2.55
N ALA A 124 3.11 16.72 1.79
CA ALA A 124 2.66 18.03 2.27
C ALA A 124 1.31 17.93 2.97
N GLU A 125 0.36 17.22 2.37
CA GLU A 125 -1.04 17.14 2.79
C GLU A 125 -1.35 15.84 3.54
N GLY A 126 -0.56 14.78 3.36
CA GLY A 126 -0.66 13.52 4.11
C GLY A 126 -1.65 12.50 3.56
N TYR A 127 -2.39 12.79 2.49
CA TYR A 127 -3.33 11.85 1.89
C TYR A 127 -2.64 10.81 1.03
N VAL A 128 -3.27 9.64 0.87
CA VAL A 128 -2.80 8.53 0.04
C VAL A 128 -3.58 8.50 -1.27
N TYR A 129 -2.86 8.39 -2.38
CA TYR A 129 -3.43 8.46 -3.71
C TYR A 129 -2.78 7.51 -4.72
N TYR A 130 -3.45 7.38 -5.86
CA TYR A 130 -2.98 6.73 -7.08
C TYR A 130 -3.25 7.62 -8.29
N ILE A 131 -2.34 7.57 -9.25
CA ILE A 131 -2.49 8.16 -10.57
C ILE A 131 -2.31 7.03 -11.59
N ASP A 132 -3.24 6.89 -12.53
CA ASP A 132 -3.11 5.91 -13.59
C ASP A 132 -1.90 6.21 -14.50
N GLY A 133 -1.23 5.15 -14.96
CA GLY A 133 -0.04 5.30 -15.80
C GLY A 133 -0.31 6.00 -17.13
N ASP A 134 -1.50 5.78 -17.70
CA ASP A 134 -1.93 6.44 -18.94
C ASP A 134 -2.23 7.92 -18.68
N ASP A 135 -2.92 8.25 -17.58
CA ASP A 135 -3.19 9.65 -17.19
C ASP A 135 -1.88 10.42 -16.92
N LEU A 136 -0.90 9.77 -16.27
CA LEU A 136 0.42 10.37 -16.04
C LEU A 136 1.18 10.55 -17.36
N ALA A 137 1.08 9.59 -18.27
CA ALA A 137 1.69 9.70 -19.59
C ALA A 137 1.06 10.87 -20.37
N ASP A 138 -0.25 10.99 -20.37
CA ASP A 138 -0.97 12.08 -21.05
C ASP A 138 -0.60 13.44 -20.45
N TYR A 139 -0.49 13.57 -19.13
CA TYR A 139 0.04 14.78 -18.48
C TYR A 139 1.41 15.19 -19.06
N TYR A 140 2.36 14.26 -19.18
CA TYR A 140 3.69 14.58 -19.72
C TYR A 140 3.72 14.80 -21.25
N HIS A 141 2.81 14.19 -22.00
CA HIS A 141 2.81 14.29 -23.47
C HIS A 141 2.00 15.48 -24.00
N SER A 142 0.83 15.76 -23.40
CA SER A 142 -0.11 16.79 -23.87
C SER A 142 -0.33 17.93 -22.86
N GLY A 143 0.10 17.78 -21.60
CA GLY A 143 -0.16 18.74 -20.55
C GLY A 143 -1.61 18.72 -20.06
N GLU A 144 -2.33 17.61 -20.30
CA GLU A 144 -3.66 17.38 -19.77
C GLU A 144 -3.65 17.24 -18.25
N ASP A 145 -4.77 17.59 -17.60
CA ASP A 145 -4.90 17.43 -16.16
C ASP A 145 -4.87 15.95 -15.76
N VAL A 146 -4.13 15.64 -14.70
CA VAL A 146 -4.05 14.27 -14.20
C VAL A 146 -5.27 13.95 -13.34
N VAL A 147 -5.85 12.77 -13.53
CA VAL A 147 -6.89 12.27 -12.61
C VAL A 147 -6.21 11.64 -11.40
N VAL A 148 -6.53 12.18 -10.23
CA VAL A 148 -6.00 11.70 -8.95
C VAL A 148 -7.09 10.90 -8.27
N GLN A 149 -6.81 9.64 -8.00
CA GLN A 149 -7.64 8.84 -7.12
C GLN A 149 -7.11 8.95 -5.70
N GLU A 150 -7.86 9.61 -4.82
CA GLU A 150 -7.59 9.61 -3.38
C GLU A 150 -8.24 8.37 -2.73
N PHE A 151 -7.51 7.71 -1.83
CA PHE A 151 -8.01 6.57 -1.06
C PHE A 151 -8.31 6.97 0.39
N ALA A 152 -7.37 7.65 1.05
CA ALA A 152 -7.51 8.05 2.44
C ALA A 152 -6.85 9.39 2.71
N GLY A 153 -7.39 10.15 3.68
CA GLY A 153 -6.82 11.43 4.11
C GLY A 153 -5.52 11.31 4.90
N ASP A 154 -5.18 10.10 5.35
CA ASP A 154 -3.92 9.82 6.02
C ASP A 154 -3.46 8.36 5.81
N ILE A 155 -2.19 8.10 6.14
CA ILE A 155 -1.58 6.78 5.98
C ILE A 155 -2.17 5.71 6.92
N ALA A 156 -2.63 6.08 8.11
CA ALA A 156 -3.18 5.13 9.07
C ALA A 156 -4.54 4.62 8.59
N GLY A 157 -5.43 5.50 8.15
CA GLY A 157 -6.71 5.15 7.52
C GLY A 157 -6.50 4.31 6.26
N PHE A 158 -5.52 4.67 5.41
CA PHE A 158 -5.20 3.86 4.24
C PHE A 158 -4.85 2.41 4.62
N PHE A 159 -3.90 2.21 5.53
CA PHE A 159 -3.52 0.84 5.90
C PHE A 159 -4.62 0.13 6.68
N ASN A 160 -5.36 0.81 7.55
CA ASN A 160 -6.40 0.19 8.37
C ASN A 160 -7.59 -0.32 7.55
N ASP A 161 -8.07 0.50 6.61
CA ASP A 161 -9.36 0.28 5.94
C ASP A 161 -9.17 -0.27 4.52
N TRP A 162 -8.18 0.24 3.78
CA TRP A 162 -7.93 -0.15 2.39
C TRP A 162 -6.97 -1.32 2.24
N VAL A 163 -5.93 -1.44 3.07
CA VAL A 163 -4.96 -2.55 2.94
C VAL A 163 -5.33 -3.73 3.84
N LEU A 164 -5.76 -3.45 5.07
CA LEU A 164 -6.05 -4.45 6.10
C LEU A 164 -7.56 -4.62 6.38
N GLY A 165 -8.41 -3.97 5.58
CA GLY A 165 -9.83 -3.84 5.86
C GLY A 165 -10.75 -4.13 4.68
N ALA A 166 -11.98 -3.66 4.82
CA ALA A 166 -13.09 -3.98 3.93
C ALA A 166 -12.96 -3.36 2.54
N ASP A 167 -12.18 -2.28 2.38
CA ASP A 167 -12.07 -1.52 1.14
C ASP A 167 -10.97 -2.06 0.21
N TYR A 168 -10.24 -3.10 0.63
CA TYR A 168 -9.22 -3.75 -0.20
C TYR A 168 -9.72 -4.22 -1.59
N PRO A 169 -10.93 -4.78 -1.75
CA PRO A 169 -11.45 -5.11 -3.08
C PRO A 169 -11.59 -3.88 -4.00
N GLU A 170 -11.97 -2.72 -3.43
CA GLU A 170 -12.09 -1.46 -4.18
C GLU A 170 -10.69 -0.95 -4.58
N LEU A 171 -9.70 -1.03 -3.67
CA LEU A 171 -8.30 -0.73 -3.99
C LEU A 171 -7.79 -1.55 -5.20
N VAL A 172 -8.08 -2.86 -5.20
CA VAL A 172 -7.71 -3.76 -6.30
C VAL A 172 -8.44 -3.36 -7.58
N GLU A 173 -9.73 -3.07 -7.51
CA GLU A 173 -10.53 -2.68 -8.68
C GLU A 173 -10.01 -1.39 -9.30
N THR A 174 -9.71 -0.38 -8.49
CA THR A 174 -9.25 0.92 -8.99
C THR A 174 -7.88 0.84 -9.65
N ILE A 175 -6.91 0.12 -9.07
CA ILE A 175 -5.52 0.10 -9.57
C ILE A 175 -5.29 -1.02 -10.60
N LEU A 176 -5.96 -2.17 -10.45
CA LEU A 176 -5.72 -3.37 -11.26
C LEU A 176 -6.91 -3.76 -12.15
N GLY A 177 -8.03 -3.05 -12.04
CA GLY A 177 -9.26 -3.28 -12.79
C GLY A 177 -10.20 -4.30 -12.14
N ALA A 178 -11.49 -4.23 -12.49
CA ALA A 178 -12.54 -5.11 -11.98
C ALA A 178 -12.29 -6.61 -12.23
N ASP A 179 -11.62 -6.94 -13.34
CA ASP A 179 -11.19 -8.30 -13.66
C ASP A 179 -10.17 -8.84 -12.65
N ALA A 180 -9.34 -7.98 -12.06
CA ALA A 180 -8.44 -8.36 -10.96
C ALA A 180 -9.23 -8.66 -9.70
N ALA A 181 -10.08 -7.71 -9.29
CA ALA A 181 -10.81 -7.78 -8.03
C ALA A 181 -11.62 -9.08 -7.94
N SER A 182 -12.30 -9.46 -9.02
CA SER A 182 -13.17 -10.63 -9.06
C SER A 182 -12.49 -11.94 -9.49
N HIS A 183 -11.18 -11.92 -9.83
CA HIS A 183 -10.51 -13.06 -10.42
C HIS A 183 -10.50 -14.28 -9.48
N ARG A 184 -10.90 -15.44 -10.01
CA ARG A 184 -10.92 -16.72 -9.30
C ARG A 184 -9.97 -17.73 -9.90
N ILE A 185 -9.48 -18.63 -9.08
CA ILE A 185 -8.65 -19.76 -9.51
C ILE A 185 -9.54 -20.72 -10.32
N PRO A 186 -9.24 -20.96 -11.61
CA PRO A 186 -10.16 -21.70 -12.47
C PRO A 186 -10.11 -23.22 -12.25
N LYS A 187 -8.99 -23.76 -11.76
CA LYS A 187 -8.72 -25.20 -11.64
C LYS A 187 -7.75 -25.49 -10.50
N GLY A 188 -7.79 -26.71 -9.98
CA GLY A 188 -6.88 -27.18 -8.93
C GLY A 188 -7.58 -27.32 -7.58
N LYS A 189 -6.79 -27.52 -6.52
CA LYS A 189 -7.30 -27.72 -5.16
C LYS A 189 -8.03 -26.48 -4.60
N ASP A 190 -7.64 -25.28 -5.05
CA ASP A 190 -8.19 -23.99 -4.61
C ASP A 190 -9.21 -23.43 -5.63
N ALA A 191 -9.78 -24.27 -6.52
CA ALA A 191 -10.67 -23.82 -7.58
C ALA A 191 -11.92 -23.10 -7.00
N GLY A 192 -12.24 -21.93 -7.55
CA GLY A 192 -13.32 -21.07 -7.09
C GLY A 192 -12.92 -20.06 -6.01
N GLU A 193 -11.74 -20.20 -5.40
CA GLU A 193 -11.20 -19.19 -4.49
C GLU A 193 -10.67 -17.96 -5.23
N TYR A 194 -10.51 -16.84 -4.52
CA TYR A 194 -9.87 -15.64 -5.10
C TYR A 194 -8.45 -15.97 -5.55
N SER A 195 -8.05 -15.48 -6.71
CA SER A 195 -6.65 -15.63 -7.14
C SER A 195 -5.71 -14.71 -6.35
N ASP A 196 -6.23 -13.60 -5.80
CA ASP A 196 -5.48 -12.71 -4.92
C ASP A 196 -5.25 -13.35 -3.54
N THR A 197 -3.99 -13.62 -3.20
CA THR A 197 -3.61 -14.26 -1.93
C THR A 197 -3.84 -13.35 -0.72
N TRP A 198 -3.70 -12.04 -0.88
CA TRP A 198 -4.00 -11.08 0.19
C TRP A 198 -5.50 -11.04 0.44
N ARG A 199 -6.33 -11.02 -0.62
CA ARG A 199 -7.79 -11.08 -0.48
C ARG A 199 -8.25 -12.37 0.22
N ARG A 200 -7.69 -13.53 -0.16
CA ARG A 200 -7.98 -14.80 0.53
C ARG A 200 -7.68 -14.72 2.03
N LEU A 201 -6.54 -14.15 2.38
CA LEU A 201 -6.13 -13.96 3.76
C LEU A 201 -7.11 -13.05 4.53
N LEU A 202 -7.47 -11.88 3.98
CA LEU A 202 -8.40 -10.95 4.61
C LEU A 202 -9.80 -11.56 4.81
N VAL A 203 -10.32 -12.27 3.81
CA VAL A 203 -11.62 -12.95 3.92
C VAL A 203 -11.58 -14.06 4.96
N THR A 204 -10.50 -14.84 4.98
CA THR A 204 -10.32 -15.93 5.97
C THR A 204 -10.19 -15.37 7.40
N ALA A 205 -9.54 -14.22 7.56
CA ALA A 205 -9.43 -13.51 8.82
C ALA A 205 -10.72 -12.77 9.24
N GLY A 206 -11.73 -12.70 8.37
CA GLY A 206 -12.98 -11.97 8.62
C GLY A 206 -12.83 -10.45 8.55
N LEU A 207 -11.78 -9.94 7.88
CA LEU A 207 -11.51 -8.51 7.72
C LEU A 207 -12.09 -7.92 6.42
N ALA A 208 -12.45 -8.76 5.45
CA ALA A 208 -13.06 -8.38 4.18
C ALA A 208 -14.06 -9.44 3.67
N SER A 209 -14.80 -9.12 2.59
CA SER A 209 -15.78 -10.00 1.91
C SER A 209 -15.43 -10.34 0.46
#